data_AF-A0A6I8PDH6-F1
#
_entry.id   AF-A0A6I8PDH6-F1
#
_cell.length_a   1.000
_cell.length_b   1.000
_cell.length_c   1.000
_cell.angle_alpha   90.00
_cell.angle_beta   90.00
_cell.angle_gamma   90.00
#
_symmetry.space_group_name_H-M   'P 1'
#
loop_
_entity.id
_entity.type
_entity.pdbx_description
1 polymer ?
#
loop_
_entity_poly.entity_id
_entity_poly.type
_entity_poly.pdbx_seq_one_letter_code
_entity_poly.pdbx_strand_id
1 'polypeptide(L)'
;MAARAVPASPPGSGGGPRDRTPPPPKPPAPQPDPARAKPTTPETKRVVAVLDEAIRKAEVATLLSHVAANLESFEARLGEELSRAVRVHRDLASRLDGADGGPGPEARPPDPDSAGEPRPGPRSLRRELKGSTRGILRLFAARPEAAAALRAQARGRHPVAAALVARLAELRGFVFEKLLTSPAEEREKREFTQEVARRAGRNAEAILALRGELDAVVRTRDAEAEKDNLADLQLKTDLQLVLRFSQTQLHRTRQEAEKPQKAELRTSQGRCAKIQQDILAQRTQVNNLVSENREIEGALRKKKYKLETEIENWIQKYDGEMGEKQMELEELQAVYTEEKAQLAQLQEKHAVLRREYTQITEERQITSKKKLEEERELIVMVRAATLIQAFWKGYLVRSLMKSKRKKKKGKGKK
;
A
#
# COMPACT_ATOMS: atom_id res chain seq x y z
N MET A 1 24.66 5.57 8.86
CA MET A 1 25.26 5.14 7.57
C MET A 1 24.12 4.80 6.62
N ALA A 2 23.88 5.40 5.47
CA ALA A 2 24.55 6.43 4.70
C ALA A 2 23.44 7.27 4.04
N ALA A 3 23.57 8.60 4.10
CA ALA A 3 22.68 9.53 3.39
C ALA A 3 22.96 9.40 1.89
N ARG A 4 21.95 9.00 1.10
CA ARG A 4 22.10 8.83 -0.35
C ARG A 4 21.64 10.10 -1.04
N ALA A 5 22.61 10.72 -1.68
CA ALA A 5 22.53 12.01 -2.34
C ALA A 5 21.43 12.07 -3.42
N VAL A 6 20.74 13.19 -3.42
CA VAL A 6 19.91 13.70 -4.53
C VAL A 6 20.83 13.90 -5.74
N PRO A 7 20.52 13.38 -6.94
CA PRO A 7 21.27 13.74 -8.13
C PRO A 7 20.90 15.17 -8.52
N ALA A 8 21.91 16.03 -8.51
CA ALA A 8 21.85 17.39 -9.02
C ALA A 8 21.38 17.40 -10.48
N SER A 9 20.35 18.19 -10.75
CA SER A 9 19.96 18.56 -12.11
C SER A 9 21.15 19.20 -12.85
N PRO A 10 21.39 18.87 -14.13
CA PRO A 10 22.43 19.54 -14.89
C PRO A 10 22.06 21.02 -15.07
N PRO A 11 23.05 21.94 -15.09
CA PRO A 11 22.78 23.34 -15.34
C PRO A 11 22.22 23.47 -16.75
N GLY A 12 21.06 24.11 -16.87
CA GLY A 12 20.48 24.45 -18.15
C GLY A 12 21.52 25.13 -19.02
N SER A 13 21.82 24.53 -20.17
CA SER A 13 22.59 25.17 -21.23
C SER A 13 21.72 26.27 -21.85
N GLY A 14 21.61 27.38 -21.13
CA GLY A 14 21.16 28.67 -21.66
C GLY A 14 22.20 29.23 -22.63
N GLY A 15 22.47 28.48 -23.70
CA GLY A 15 23.19 28.95 -24.88
C GLY A 15 22.18 29.35 -25.94
N GLY A 16 21.28 30.27 -25.61
CA GLY A 16 20.46 30.92 -26.64
C GLY A 16 21.39 31.51 -27.70
N PRO A 17 21.12 31.33 -29.00
CA PRO A 17 21.92 31.97 -30.02
C PRO A 17 21.86 33.47 -29.73
N ARG A 18 23.03 34.06 -29.42
CA ARG A 18 23.17 35.51 -29.26
C ARG A 18 22.63 36.12 -30.54
N ASP A 19 21.45 36.71 -30.42
CA ASP A 19 20.76 37.42 -31.47
C ASP A 19 21.60 38.65 -31.80
N ARG A 20 22.64 38.45 -32.62
CA ARG A 20 23.39 39.53 -33.27
C ARG A 20 22.50 40.07 -34.37
N THR A 21 21.44 40.74 -33.94
CA THR A 21 20.68 41.61 -34.81
C THR A 21 21.68 42.64 -35.37
N PRO A 22 21.91 42.68 -36.69
CA PRO A 22 22.71 43.74 -37.27
C PRO A 22 22.05 45.08 -36.94
N PRO A 23 22.83 46.14 -36.65
CA PRO A 23 22.27 47.45 -36.34
C PRO A 23 21.31 47.87 -37.45
N PRO A 24 20.16 48.51 -37.12
CA PRO A 24 19.22 48.95 -38.12
C PRO A 24 19.93 49.83 -39.15
N PRO A 25 19.70 49.63 -40.46
CA PRO A 25 20.30 50.48 -41.47
C PRO A 25 19.91 51.92 -41.17
N LYS A 26 20.89 52.84 -41.17
CA LYS A 26 20.65 54.28 -41.00
C LYS A 26 19.48 54.69 -41.90
N PRO A 27 18.51 55.48 -41.38
CA PRO A 27 17.41 55.95 -42.19
C PRO A 27 17.98 56.69 -43.40
N PRO A 28 17.47 56.43 -44.62
CA PRO A 28 17.92 57.15 -45.80
C PRO A 28 17.73 58.65 -45.55
N ALA A 29 18.71 59.46 -45.94
CA ALA A 29 18.61 60.91 -45.85
C ALA A 29 17.29 61.36 -46.48
N PRO A 30 16.57 62.33 -45.87
CA PRO A 30 15.29 62.79 -46.39
C PRO A 30 15.49 63.25 -47.83
N GLN A 31 14.91 62.50 -48.77
CA GLN A 31 14.93 62.88 -50.17
C GLN A 31 14.17 64.20 -50.31
N PRO A 32 14.77 65.26 -50.89
CA PRO A 32 14.06 66.50 -51.12
C PRO A 32 12.86 66.20 -52.03
N ASP A 33 11.65 66.50 -51.55
CA ASP A 33 10.44 66.41 -52.35
C ASP A 33 10.59 67.35 -53.57
N PRO A 34 10.78 66.83 -54.80
CA PRO A 34 10.94 67.69 -55.98
C PRO A 34 9.67 68.53 -56.21
N ALA A 35 8.51 68.10 -55.71
CA ALA A 35 7.26 68.85 -55.74
C ALA A 35 7.31 70.22 -55.03
N ARG A 36 8.28 70.45 -54.13
CA ARG A 36 8.47 71.73 -53.44
C ARG A 36 9.52 72.64 -54.08
N ALA A 37 10.25 72.18 -55.09
CA ALA A 37 11.28 72.96 -55.75
C ALA A 37 10.68 73.90 -56.80
N LYS A 38 11.11 75.17 -56.80
CA LYS A 38 10.72 76.14 -57.84
C LYS A 38 11.53 75.83 -59.11
N PRO A 39 10.93 75.93 -60.31
CA PRO A 39 11.67 75.71 -61.55
C PRO A 39 12.78 76.75 -61.66
N THR A 40 14.03 76.30 -61.66
CA THR A 40 15.22 77.17 -61.66
C THR A 40 15.64 77.55 -63.08
N THR A 41 15.45 76.65 -64.05
CA THR A 41 15.85 76.87 -65.45
C THR A 41 14.76 77.58 -66.27
N PRO A 42 15.14 78.48 -67.19
CA PRO A 42 14.18 79.16 -68.07
C PRO A 42 13.46 78.19 -69.01
N GLU A 43 14.09 77.08 -69.39
CA GLU A 43 13.49 76.02 -70.21
C GLU A 43 12.36 75.30 -69.47
N THR A 44 12.58 74.92 -68.21
CA THR A 44 11.53 74.28 -67.37
C THR A 44 10.36 75.24 -67.16
N LYS A 45 10.62 76.53 -66.90
CA LYS A 45 9.56 77.55 -66.81
C LYS A 45 8.76 77.66 -68.10
N ARG A 46 9.42 77.62 -69.28
CA ARG A 46 8.75 77.67 -70.59
C ARG A 46 7.88 76.44 -70.84
N VAL A 47 8.39 75.24 -70.60
CA VAL A 47 7.63 73.99 -70.81
C VAL A 47 6.39 73.96 -69.92
N VAL A 48 6.52 74.30 -68.64
CA VAL A 48 5.39 74.38 -67.70
C VAL A 48 4.40 75.47 -68.11
N ALA A 49 4.87 76.66 -68.52
CA ALA A 49 4.00 77.74 -68.97
C ALA A 49 3.20 77.37 -70.24
N VAL A 50 3.81 76.64 -71.17
CA VAL A 50 3.11 76.13 -72.37
C VAL A 50 2.05 75.12 -71.99
N LEU A 51 2.33 74.22 -71.04
CA LEU A 51 1.35 73.26 -70.53
C LEU A 51 0.20 73.96 -69.78
N ASP A 52 0.51 74.91 -68.90
CA ASP A 52 -0.49 75.69 -68.16
C ASP A 52 -1.36 76.54 -69.11
N GLU A 53 -0.79 77.09 -70.19
CA GLU A 53 -1.53 77.79 -71.24
C GLU A 53 -2.39 76.84 -72.09
N ALA A 54 -1.88 75.65 -72.41
CA ALA A 54 -2.64 74.63 -73.14
C ALA A 54 -3.83 74.11 -72.31
N ILE A 55 -3.64 73.86 -71.02
CA ILE A 55 -4.70 73.48 -70.08
C ILE A 55 -5.74 74.60 -69.98
N ARG A 56 -5.31 75.85 -69.79
CA ARG A 56 -6.22 77.01 -69.73
C ARG A 56 -7.06 77.20 -70.99
N LYS A 57 -6.49 76.91 -72.18
CA LYS A 57 -7.21 76.93 -73.46
C LYS A 57 -8.16 75.75 -73.62
N ALA A 58 -7.74 74.55 -73.22
CA ALA A 58 -8.57 73.36 -73.24
C ALA A 58 -9.78 73.51 -72.30
N GLU A 59 -9.60 74.10 -71.12
CA GLU A 59 -10.67 74.36 -70.17
C GLU A 59 -11.78 75.26 -70.73
N VAL A 60 -11.39 76.30 -71.48
CA VAL A 60 -12.33 77.24 -72.12
C VAL A 60 -12.98 76.58 -73.33
N ALA A 61 -12.18 75.98 -74.22
CA ALA A 61 -12.67 75.36 -75.46
C ALA A 61 -13.70 74.24 -75.19
N THR A 62 -13.48 73.44 -74.14
CA THR A 62 -14.36 72.33 -73.76
C THR A 62 -15.69 72.77 -73.15
N LEU A 63 -15.80 74.03 -72.73
CA LEU A 63 -17.04 74.61 -72.19
C LEU A 63 -17.82 75.41 -73.25
N LEU A 64 -17.25 75.65 -74.43
CA LEU A 64 -17.89 76.46 -75.48
C LEU A 64 -19.23 75.90 -75.95
N SER A 65 -19.36 74.58 -76.07
CA SER A 65 -20.63 73.93 -76.46
C SER A 65 -21.73 74.16 -75.41
N HIS A 66 -21.38 74.06 -74.12
CA HIS A 66 -22.32 74.31 -73.02
C HIS A 66 -22.76 75.79 -72.95
N VAL A 67 -21.84 76.71 -73.22
CA VAL A 67 -22.13 78.15 -73.23
C VAL A 67 -22.89 78.57 -74.47
N ALA A 68 -22.62 77.97 -75.62
CA ALA A 68 -23.40 78.17 -76.83
C ALA A 68 -24.88 77.73 -76.63
N ALA A 69 -25.10 76.63 -75.90
CA ALA A 69 -26.45 76.15 -75.59
C ALA A 69 -27.21 77.04 -74.58
N ASN A 70 -26.50 77.69 -73.65
CA ASN A 70 -27.10 78.47 -72.56
C ASN A 70 -26.77 79.97 -72.64
N LEU A 71 -26.61 80.49 -73.87
CA LEU A 71 -26.03 81.82 -74.11
C LEU A 71 -26.75 82.94 -73.36
N GLU A 72 -28.08 82.88 -73.28
CA GLU A 72 -28.96 83.86 -72.61
C GLU A 72 -28.58 84.09 -71.13
N SER A 73 -28.11 83.04 -70.45
CA SER A 73 -27.66 83.12 -69.06
C SER A 73 -26.25 83.72 -68.89
N PHE A 74 -25.49 83.81 -69.98
CA PHE A 74 -24.09 84.26 -69.99
C PHE A 74 -23.87 85.60 -70.69
N GLU A 75 -24.86 86.17 -71.38
CA GLU A 75 -24.68 87.41 -72.18
C GLU A 75 -24.16 88.58 -71.33
N ALA A 76 -24.69 88.75 -70.12
CA ALA A 76 -24.28 89.79 -69.19
C ALA A 76 -22.80 89.67 -68.74
N ARG A 77 -22.24 88.45 -68.74
CA ARG A 77 -20.86 88.17 -68.28
C ARG A 77 -19.85 88.05 -69.42
N LEU A 78 -20.31 87.72 -70.62
CA LEU A 78 -19.47 87.60 -71.82
C LEU A 78 -19.32 88.95 -72.54
N GLY A 79 -20.33 89.82 -72.44
CA GLY A 79 -20.43 91.08 -73.18
C GLY A 79 -20.85 90.87 -74.63
N GLU A 80 -21.21 91.95 -75.33
CA GLU A 80 -21.83 91.87 -76.66
C GLU A 80 -20.93 91.22 -77.72
N GLU A 81 -19.65 91.58 -77.77
CA GLU A 81 -18.70 91.05 -78.76
C GLU A 81 -18.47 89.54 -78.62
N LEU A 82 -18.35 89.07 -77.38
CA LEU A 82 -18.05 87.68 -77.10
C LEU A 82 -19.32 86.82 -77.22
N SER A 83 -20.48 87.37 -76.84
CA SER A 83 -21.79 86.75 -77.09
C SER A 83 -22.06 86.62 -78.59
N ARG A 84 -21.76 87.65 -79.38
CA ARG A 84 -21.86 87.61 -80.86
C ARG A 84 -20.92 86.56 -81.45
N ALA A 85 -19.67 86.49 -80.99
CA ALA A 85 -18.71 85.48 -81.44
C ALA A 85 -19.17 84.05 -81.10
N VAL A 86 -19.79 83.84 -79.93
CA VAL A 86 -20.35 82.54 -79.53
C VAL A 86 -21.62 82.20 -80.32
N ARG A 87 -22.48 83.17 -80.66
CA ARG A 87 -23.64 82.95 -81.58
C ARG A 87 -23.16 82.46 -82.95
N VAL A 88 -22.18 83.16 -83.54
CA VAL A 88 -21.58 82.75 -84.81
C VAL A 88 -20.94 81.36 -84.70
N HIS A 89 -20.28 81.06 -83.58
CA HIS A 89 -19.71 79.74 -83.32
C HIS A 89 -20.77 78.64 -83.22
N ARG A 90 -21.90 78.93 -82.55
CA ARG A 90 -23.06 78.03 -82.45
C ARG A 90 -23.67 77.77 -83.81
N ASP A 91 -23.88 78.82 -84.61
CA ASP A 91 -24.47 78.69 -85.93
C ASP A 91 -23.55 77.88 -86.87
N LEU A 92 -22.22 78.09 -86.78
CA LEU A 92 -21.24 77.28 -87.49
C LEU A 92 -21.21 75.82 -87.01
N ALA A 93 -21.35 75.58 -85.71
CA ALA A 93 -21.41 74.24 -85.13
C ALA A 93 -22.69 73.51 -85.58
N SER A 94 -23.87 74.15 -85.50
CA SER A 94 -25.14 73.58 -85.95
C SER A 94 -25.16 73.30 -87.45
N ARG A 95 -24.53 74.17 -88.27
CA ARG A 95 -24.37 73.93 -89.71
C ARG A 95 -23.42 72.77 -90.01
N LEU A 96 -22.39 72.57 -89.18
CA LEU A 96 -21.48 71.44 -89.31
C LEU A 96 -22.15 70.14 -88.84
N ASP A 97 -22.87 70.16 -87.73
CA ASP A 97 -23.63 69.01 -87.21
C ASP A 97 -24.73 68.57 -88.19
N GLY A 98 -25.41 69.53 -88.84
CA GLY A 98 -26.39 69.24 -89.91
C GLY A 98 -25.76 68.81 -91.25
N ALA A 99 -24.49 69.14 -91.49
CA ALA A 99 -23.74 68.68 -92.68
C ALA A 99 -23.07 67.31 -92.45
N ASP A 100 -22.74 66.98 -91.20
CA ASP A 100 -22.25 65.67 -90.78
C ASP A 100 -23.43 64.69 -90.50
N GLY A 101 -24.65 65.19 -90.25
CA GLY A 101 -25.87 64.43 -90.00
C GLY A 101 -26.80 64.31 -91.21
N GLY A 102 -26.54 63.36 -92.12
CA GLY A 102 -27.52 62.84 -93.08
C GLY A 102 -26.89 62.07 -94.25
N PRO A 103 -27.33 60.82 -94.51
CA PRO A 103 -28.63 60.64 -95.16
C PRO A 103 -29.60 59.77 -94.35
N GLY A 104 -30.70 60.36 -93.89
CA GLY A 104 -31.96 59.64 -93.69
C GLY A 104 -32.74 59.65 -95.01
N PRO A 105 -33.45 58.57 -95.39
CA PRO A 105 -34.26 58.55 -96.59
C PRO A 105 -35.45 59.51 -96.42
N GLU A 106 -35.91 60.12 -97.52
CA GLU A 106 -37.06 61.05 -97.62
C GLU A 106 -36.80 62.56 -97.49
N ALA A 107 -35.76 63.08 -98.14
CA ALA A 107 -35.78 64.46 -98.61
C ALA A 107 -36.24 64.51 -100.09
N ARG A 108 -37.49 64.94 -100.28
CA ARG A 108 -38.16 65.25 -101.54
C ARG A 108 -37.29 66.20 -102.40
N PRO A 109 -37.27 66.07 -103.74
CA PRO A 109 -36.49 66.96 -104.60
C PRO A 109 -36.94 68.42 -104.46
N PRO A 110 -36.02 69.39 -104.45
CA PRO A 110 -36.36 70.82 -104.44
C PRO A 110 -36.87 71.27 -105.81
N ASP A 111 -37.90 72.12 -105.79
CA ASP A 111 -38.44 72.81 -106.97
C ASP A 111 -37.35 73.64 -107.68
N PRO A 112 -37.34 73.69 -109.04
CA PRO A 112 -36.23 74.25 -109.80
C PRO A 112 -36.15 75.79 -109.84
N ASP A 113 -37.04 76.53 -109.18
CA ASP A 113 -37.14 78.00 -109.31
C ASP A 113 -36.67 78.81 -108.07
N SER A 114 -35.79 78.24 -107.22
CA SER A 114 -35.14 79.02 -106.15
C SER A 114 -33.65 79.20 -106.41
N ALA A 115 -33.30 80.35 -107.00
CA ALA A 115 -31.93 80.85 -107.02
C ALA A 115 -31.48 81.20 -105.59
N GLY A 116 -30.77 80.27 -104.94
CA GLY A 116 -30.14 80.43 -103.64
C GLY A 116 -28.69 79.91 -103.64
N GLU A 117 -27.79 80.66 -103.01
CA GLU A 117 -26.32 80.51 -103.03
C GLU A 117 -25.77 79.09 -102.72
N PRO A 118 -24.55 78.74 -103.22
CA PRO A 118 -23.92 77.45 -102.92
C PRO A 118 -23.63 77.29 -101.43
N ARG A 119 -24.17 76.24 -100.80
CA ARG A 119 -23.88 75.90 -99.40
C ARG A 119 -22.40 75.48 -99.24
N PRO A 120 -21.65 76.03 -98.26
CA PRO A 120 -20.25 75.69 -98.04
C PRO A 120 -20.07 74.26 -97.50
N GLY A 121 -19.08 73.52 -98.02
CA GLY A 121 -18.84 72.12 -97.65
C GLY A 121 -18.24 71.90 -96.25
N PRO A 122 -18.32 70.67 -95.69
CA PRO A 122 -17.97 70.36 -94.29
C PRO A 122 -16.51 70.64 -93.93
N ARG A 123 -15.58 70.55 -94.89
CA ARG A 123 -14.16 70.91 -94.68
C ARG A 123 -13.95 72.42 -94.48
N SER A 124 -14.70 73.27 -95.20
CA SER A 124 -14.62 74.73 -94.98
C SER A 124 -15.24 75.10 -93.64
N LEU A 125 -16.40 74.51 -93.31
CA LEU A 125 -17.06 74.69 -92.02
C LEU A 125 -16.17 74.28 -90.84
N ARG A 126 -15.43 73.17 -90.91
CA ARG A 126 -14.45 72.79 -89.87
C ARG A 126 -13.31 73.80 -89.73
N ARG A 127 -12.84 74.40 -90.83
CA ARG A 127 -11.78 75.42 -90.82
C ARG A 127 -12.30 76.74 -90.23
N GLU A 128 -13.50 77.15 -90.61
CA GLU A 128 -14.19 78.33 -90.07
C GLU A 128 -14.53 78.16 -88.60
N LEU A 129 -14.97 76.97 -88.19
CA LEU A 129 -15.22 76.61 -86.79
C LEU A 129 -13.91 76.69 -85.97
N LYS A 130 -12.81 76.13 -86.48
CA LYS A 130 -11.47 76.28 -85.85
C LYS A 130 -11.04 77.74 -85.76
N GLY A 131 -11.28 78.53 -86.80
CA GLY A 131 -11.01 79.97 -86.82
C GLY A 131 -11.84 80.71 -85.76
N SER A 132 -13.12 80.36 -85.64
CA SER A 132 -14.07 80.87 -84.67
C SER A 132 -13.68 80.48 -83.24
N THR A 133 -13.33 79.21 -82.96
CA THR A 133 -12.81 78.77 -81.65
C THR A 133 -11.55 79.55 -81.29
N ARG A 134 -10.62 79.74 -82.23
CA ARG A 134 -9.39 80.53 -82.00
C ARG A 134 -9.71 82.01 -81.74
N GLY A 135 -10.68 82.58 -82.46
CA GLY A 135 -11.18 83.93 -82.24
C GLY A 135 -11.75 84.09 -80.84
N ILE A 136 -12.64 83.18 -80.43
CA ILE A 136 -13.23 83.15 -79.09
C ILE A 136 -12.16 82.98 -78.00
N LEU A 137 -11.19 82.07 -78.19
CA LEU A 137 -10.09 81.89 -77.24
C LEU A 137 -9.22 83.14 -77.10
N ARG A 138 -9.00 83.91 -78.17
CA ARG A 138 -8.28 85.20 -78.12
C ARG A 138 -9.10 86.25 -77.37
N LEU A 139 -10.41 86.31 -77.60
CA LEU A 139 -11.32 87.23 -76.90
C LEU A 139 -11.38 86.90 -75.39
N PHE A 140 -11.42 85.62 -75.02
CA PHE A 140 -11.30 85.18 -73.62
C PHE A 140 -9.90 85.43 -73.03
N ALA A 141 -8.85 85.41 -73.83
CA ALA A 141 -7.51 85.79 -73.38
C ALA A 141 -7.40 87.30 -73.12
N ALA A 142 -8.09 88.13 -73.91
CA ALA A 142 -8.17 89.58 -73.70
C ALA A 142 -9.07 89.97 -72.51
N ARG A 143 -10.05 89.11 -72.14
CA ARG A 143 -10.96 89.30 -71.00
C ARG A 143 -10.86 88.15 -69.98
N PRO A 144 -9.89 88.19 -69.06
CA PRO A 144 -9.64 87.09 -68.11
C PRO A 144 -10.80 86.85 -67.14
N GLU A 145 -11.56 87.88 -66.78
CA GLU A 145 -12.74 87.79 -65.91
C GLU A 145 -13.85 86.93 -66.53
N ALA A 146 -14.11 87.11 -67.83
CA ALA A 146 -15.06 86.30 -68.58
C ALA A 146 -14.60 84.83 -68.69
N ALA A 147 -13.29 84.60 -68.85
CA ALA A 147 -12.72 83.25 -68.89
C ALA A 147 -12.76 82.56 -67.51
N ALA A 148 -12.61 83.31 -66.41
CA ALA A 148 -12.74 82.78 -65.05
C ALA A 148 -14.20 82.43 -64.73
N ALA A 149 -15.15 83.30 -65.10
CA ALA A 149 -16.58 83.03 -64.96
C ALA A 149 -17.03 81.79 -65.74
N LEU A 150 -16.43 81.56 -66.91
CA LEU A 150 -16.64 80.35 -67.71
C LEU A 150 -16.10 79.10 -67.00
N ARG A 151 -14.86 79.12 -66.50
CA ARG A 151 -14.25 77.98 -65.79
C ARG A 151 -15.03 77.58 -64.54
N ALA A 152 -15.68 78.53 -63.87
CA ALA A 152 -16.56 78.25 -62.74
C ALA A 152 -17.76 77.35 -63.10
N GLN A 153 -18.11 77.24 -64.39
CA GLN A 153 -19.16 76.37 -64.91
C GLN A 153 -18.66 74.97 -65.28
N ALA A 154 -17.65 74.47 -64.57
CA ALA A 154 -17.03 73.16 -64.83
C ALA A 154 -18.03 71.98 -64.86
N ARG A 155 -19.18 72.11 -64.16
CA ARG A 155 -20.25 71.10 -64.14
C ARG A 155 -21.01 70.96 -65.47
N GLY A 156 -21.00 72.01 -66.30
CA GLY A 156 -21.60 71.98 -67.64
C GLY A 156 -20.73 71.29 -68.70
N ARG A 157 -19.52 70.86 -68.34
CA ARG A 157 -18.59 70.21 -69.27
C ARG A 157 -19.02 68.77 -69.55
N HIS A 158 -18.89 68.34 -70.80
CA HIS A 158 -19.07 66.94 -71.17
C HIS A 158 -18.08 66.03 -70.41
N PRO A 159 -18.47 64.85 -69.90
CA PRO A 159 -17.63 63.99 -69.05
C PRO A 159 -16.29 63.59 -69.71
N VAL A 160 -16.29 63.29 -71.01
CA VAL A 160 -15.06 62.97 -71.76
C VAL A 160 -14.10 64.17 -71.79
N ALA A 161 -14.63 65.38 -71.94
CA ALA A 161 -13.83 66.59 -71.95
C ALA A 161 -13.34 66.98 -70.54
N ALA A 162 -14.09 66.66 -69.49
CA ALA A 162 -13.67 66.80 -68.11
C ALA A 162 -12.50 65.85 -67.76
N ALA A 163 -12.59 64.57 -68.19
CA ALA A 163 -11.53 63.60 -68.03
C ALA A 163 -10.24 64.01 -68.75
N LEU A 164 -10.35 64.58 -69.97
CA LEU A 164 -9.19 65.10 -70.70
C LEU A 164 -8.47 66.21 -69.93
N VAL A 165 -9.20 67.19 -69.39
CA VAL A 165 -8.60 68.28 -68.60
C VAL A 165 -7.93 67.75 -67.33
N ALA A 166 -8.55 66.78 -66.65
CA ALA A 166 -7.97 66.15 -65.47
C ALA A 166 -6.66 65.41 -65.80
N ARG A 167 -6.62 64.62 -66.88
CA ARG A 167 -5.39 63.94 -67.34
C ARG A 167 -4.30 64.92 -67.76
N LEU A 168 -4.65 66.06 -68.36
CA LEU A 168 -3.68 67.11 -68.68
C LEU A 168 -3.08 67.74 -67.41
N ALA A 169 -3.89 67.93 -66.37
CA ALA A 169 -3.41 68.42 -65.08
C ALA A 169 -2.48 67.40 -64.37
N GLU A 170 -2.83 66.12 -64.41
CA GLU A 170 -1.96 65.03 -63.91
C GLU A 170 -0.64 64.96 -64.69
N LEU A 171 -0.70 65.03 -66.02
CA LEU A 171 0.49 65.06 -66.87
C LEU A 171 1.38 66.26 -66.54
N ARG A 172 0.79 67.43 -66.29
CA ARG A 172 1.53 68.61 -65.85
C ARG A 172 2.25 68.35 -64.53
N GLY A 173 1.59 67.70 -63.57
CA GLY A 173 2.23 67.29 -62.30
C GLY A 173 3.42 66.36 -62.52
N PHE A 174 3.26 65.32 -63.35
CA PHE A 174 4.31 64.37 -63.68
C PHE A 174 5.50 65.03 -64.40
N VAL A 175 5.23 65.85 -65.42
CA VAL A 175 6.28 66.56 -66.18
C VAL A 175 7.02 67.54 -65.27
N PHE A 176 6.31 68.21 -64.36
CA PHE A 176 6.92 69.12 -63.40
C PHE A 176 7.88 68.38 -62.45
N GLU A 177 7.45 67.24 -61.89
CA GLU A 177 8.30 66.40 -61.05
C GLU A 177 9.55 65.94 -61.81
N LYS A 178 9.38 65.46 -63.06
CA LYS A 178 10.47 65.00 -63.91
C LYS A 178 11.47 66.09 -64.30
N LEU A 179 11.00 67.31 -64.52
CA LEU A 179 11.87 68.45 -64.82
C LEU A 179 12.62 68.98 -63.59
N LEU A 180 12.20 68.58 -62.38
CA LEU A 180 12.84 68.97 -61.12
C LEU A 180 13.74 67.87 -60.54
N THR A 181 13.62 66.63 -61.01
CA THR A 181 14.53 65.55 -60.63
C THR A 181 15.84 65.64 -61.40
N SER A 182 16.95 65.69 -60.67
CA SER A 182 18.29 65.62 -61.27
C SER A 182 18.60 64.21 -61.80
N PRO A 183 19.38 64.06 -62.88
CA PRO A 183 19.87 62.75 -63.32
C PRO A 183 20.63 61.99 -62.22
N ALA A 184 21.30 62.70 -61.30
CA ALA A 184 21.97 62.08 -60.15
C ALA A 184 20.97 61.52 -59.13
N GLU A 185 19.92 62.28 -58.79
CA GLU A 185 18.84 61.85 -57.89
C GLU A 185 18.06 60.67 -58.46
N GLU A 186 17.81 60.64 -59.78
CA GLU A 186 17.18 59.49 -60.43
C GLU A 186 18.05 58.22 -60.35
N ARG A 187 19.38 58.36 -60.49
CA ARG A 187 20.32 57.23 -60.34
C ARG A 187 20.33 56.73 -58.90
N GLU A 188 20.41 57.63 -57.92
CA GLU A 188 20.38 57.27 -56.49
C GLU A 188 19.07 56.57 -56.10
N LYS A 189 17.92 57.06 -56.58
CA LYS A 189 16.62 56.38 -56.39
C LYS A 189 16.58 54.98 -57.01
N ARG A 190 17.17 54.80 -58.20
CA ARG A 190 17.27 53.48 -58.85
C ARG A 190 18.20 52.53 -58.09
N GLU A 191 19.36 53.02 -57.65
CA GLU A 191 20.31 52.22 -56.87
C GLU A 191 19.72 51.83 -55.50
N PHE A 192 19.04 52.75 -54.83
CA PHE A 192 18.35 52.47 -53.58
C PHE A 192 17.26 51.41 -53.74
N THR A 193 16.40 51.53 -54.76
CA THR A 193 15.35 50.53 -55.01
C THR A 193 15.94 49.16 -55.37
N GLN A 194 17.04 49.11 -56.13
CA GLN A 194 17.76 47.87 -56.42
C GLN A 194 18.37 47.23 -55.17
N GLU A 195 19.00 48.00 -54.28
CA GLU A 195 19.57 47.44 -53.05
C GLU A 195 18.47 46.97 -52.08
N VAL A 196 17.34 47.67 -52.00
CA VAL A 196 16.16 47.21 -51.24
C VAL A 196 15.64 45.90 -51.82
N ALA A 197 15.50 45.79 -53.14
CA ALA A 197 15.07 44.56 -53.81
C ALA A 197 16.05 43.40 -53.54
N ARG A 198 17.37 43.65 -53.60
CA ARG A 198 18.40 42.65 -53.31
C ARG A 198 18.36 42.20 -51.85
N ARG A 199 18.13 43.11 -50.91
CA ARG A 199 17.94 42.77 -49.48
C ARG A 199 16.67 41.96 -49.27
N ALA A 200 15.56 42.35 -49.90
CA ALA A 200 14.32 41.61 -49.84
C ALA A 200 14.48 40.18 -50.38
N GLY A 201 15.20 40.00 -51.50
CA GLY A 201 15.54 38.69 -52.05
C GLY A 201 16.34 37.81 -51.08
N ARG A 202 17.45 38.34 -50.53
CA ARG A 202 18.26 37.61 -49.53
C ARG A 202 17.47 37.25 -48.27
N ASN A 203 16.61 38.16 -47.80
CA ASN A 203 15.75 37.89 -46.66
C ASN A 203 14.71 36.81 -46.98
N ALA A 204 14.14 36.80 -48.19
CA ALA A 204 13.20 35.77 -48.62
C ALA A 204 13.87 34.39 -48.70
N GLU A 205 15.09 34.32 -49.26
CA GLU A 205 15.89 33.09 -49.28
C GLU A 205 16.20 32.58 -47.87
N ALA A 206 16.62 33.47 -46.96
CA ALA A 206 16.87 33.10 -45.56
C ALA A 206 15.61 32.62 -44.85
N ILE A 207 14.45 33.25 -45.08
CA ILE A 207 13.16 32.82 -44.53
C ILE A 207 12.78 31.43 -45.08
N LEU A 208 12.99 31.17 -46.37
CA LEU A 208 12.72 29.87 -46.97
C LEU A 208 13.64 28.78 -46.38
N ALA A 209 14.93 29.06 -46.21
CA ALA A 209 15.88 28.14 -45.59
C ALA A 209 15.48 27.80 -44.14
N LEU A 210 15.20 28.82 -43.33
CA LEU A 210 14.79 28.64 -41.92
C LEU A 210 13.46 27.89 -41.80
N ARG A 211 12.51 28.14 -42.70
CA ARG A 211 11.26 27.36 -42.76
C ARG A 211 11.52 25.89 -43.09
N GLY A 212 12.42 25.62 -44.03
CA GLY A 212 12.83 24.26 -44.37
C GLY A 212 13.50 23.53 -43.20
N GLU A 213 14.39 24.20 -42.47
CA GLU A 213 15.02 23.66 -41.26
C GLU A 213 13.98 23.39 -40.16
N LEU A 214 13.04 24.33 -39.94
CA LEU A 214 11.97 24.16 -38.98
C LEU A 214 11.08 22.96 -39.34
N ASP A 215 10.66 22.84 -40.60
CA ASP A 215 9.86 21.71 -41.07
C ASP A 215 10.60 20.38 -40.91
N ALA A 216 11.91 20.34 -41.15
CA ALA A 216 12.73 19.15 -40.95
C ALA A 216 12.77 18.75 -39.47
N VAL A 217 13.03 19.70 -38.57
CA VAL A 217 13.06 19.46 -37.12
C VAL A 217 11.70 19.00 -36.60
N VAL A 218 10.61 19.61 -37.06
CA VAL A 218 9.25 19.20 -36.69
C VAL A 218 8.97 17.77 -37.13
N ARG A 219 9.32 17.40 -38.37
CA ARG A 219 9.15 16.02 -38.86
C ARG A 219 9.97 15.01 -38.06
N THR A 220 11.21 15.33 -37.70
CA THR A 220 12.03 14.44 -36.88
C THR A 220 11.42 14.25 -35.48
N ARG A 221 11.01 15.34 -34.83
CA ARG A 221 10.33 15.28 -33.53
C ARG A 221 9.05 14.46 -33.60
N ASP A 222 8.23 14.66 -34.63
CA ASP A 222 6.96 13.93 -34.77
C ASP A 222 7.20 12.44 -35.00
N ALA A 223 8.21 12.06 -35.80
CA ALA A 223 8.60 10.66 -35.99
C ALA A 223 9.16 10.01 -34.71
N GLU A 224 9.89 10.75 -33.88
CA GLU A 224 10.34 10.28 -32.56
C GLU A 224 9.15 10.10 -31.61
N ALA A 225 8.24 11.07 -31.56
CA ALA A 225 7.03 10.98 -30.75
C ALA A 225 6.14 9.79 -31.15
N GLU A 226 6.03 9.48 -32.44
CA GLU A 226 5.33 8.29 -32.92
C GLU A 226 6.00 6.99 -32.46
N LYS A 227 7.34 6.91 -32.48
CA LYS A 227 8.08 5.74 -31.98
C LYS A 227 7.88 5.56 -30.47
N ASP A 228 7.98 6.63 -29.70
CA ASP A 228 7.78 6.61 -28.26
C ASP A 228 6.34 6.20 -27.91
N ASN A 229 5.34 6.72 -28.64
CA ASN A 229 3.94 6.32 -28.47
C ASN A 229 3.71 4.83 -28.74
N LEU A 230 4.38 4.25 -29.75
CA LEU A 230 4.32 2.81 -30.03
C LEU A 230 4.97 1.99 -28.92
N ALA A 231 6.15 2.40 -28.43
CA ALA A 231 6.83 1.75 -27.33
C ALA A 231 5.97 1.79 -26.05
N ASP A 232 5.35 2.93 -25.76
CA ASP A 232 4.42 3.10 -24.63
C ASP A 232 3.23 2.14 -24.71
N LEU A 233 2.64 1.95 -25.90
CA LEU A 233 1.55 1.00 -26.10
C LEU A 233 1.99 -0.45 -25.89
N GLN A 234 3.17 -0.82 -26.39
CA GLN A 234 3.75 -2.15 -26.18
C GLN A 234 4.01 -2.40 -24.69
N LEU A 235 4.69 -1.48 -24.01
CA LEU A 235 4.99 -1.55 -22.58
C LEU A 235 3.72 -1.65 -21.73
N LYS A 236 2.66 -0.89 -22.07
CA LYS A 236 1.36 -1.01 -21.39
C LYS A 236 0.74 -2.38 -21.56
N THR A 237 0.82 -2.94 -22.77
CA THR A 237 0.28 -4.28 -23.09
C THR A 237 1.04 -5.37 -22.34
N ASP A 238 2.37 -5.31 -22.35
CA ASP A 238 3.24 -6.26 -21.66
C ASP A 238 3.04 -6.20 -20.14
N LEU A 239 2.93 -4.99 -19.58
CA LEU A 239 2.63 -4.80 -18.16
C LEU A 239 1.29 -5.44 -17.78
N GLN A 240 0.25 -5.22 -18.57
CA GLN A 240 -1.06 -5.84 -18.34
C GLN A 240 -1.00 -7.37 -18.42
N LEU A 241 -0.23 -7.91 -19.37
CA LEU A 241 -0.03 -9.35 -19.52
C LEU A 241 0.69 -9.94 -18.30
N VAL A 242 1.80 -9.32 -17.87
CA VAL A 242 2.56 -9.75 -16.68
C VAL A 242 1.71 -9.67 -15.42
N LEU A 243 0.92 -8.61 -15.24
CA LEU A 243 0.01 -8.47 -14.11
C LEU A 243 -1.06 -9.56 -14.09
N ARG A 244 -1.71 -9.84 -15.22
CA ARG A 244 -2.70 -10.93 -15.32
C ARG A 244 -2.07 -12.29 -15.06
N PHE A 245 -0.90 -12.54 -15.64
CA PHE A 245 -0.18 -13.79 -15.45
C PHE A 245 0.20 -13.97 -13.99
N SER A 246 0.79 -12.96 -13.35
CA SER A 246 1.20 -13.02 -11.95
C SER A 246 0.02 -13.20 -11.00
N GLN A 247 -1.09 -12.48 -11.21
CA GLN A 247 -2.33 -12.68 -10.45
C GLN A 247 -2.85 -14.10 -10.57
N THR A 248 -2.88 -14.64 -11.79
CA THR A 248 -3.36 -16.00 -12.04
C THR A 248 -2.44 -17.04 -11.38
N GLN A 249 -1.12 -16.84 -11.47
CA GLN A 249 -0.15 -17.74 -10.85
C GLN A 249 -0.21 -17.68 -9.32
N LEU A 250 -0.24 -16.49 -8.73
CA LEU A 250 -0.39 -16.31 -7.28
C LEU A 250 -1.67 -16.97 -6.77
N HIS A 251 -2.78 -16.80 -7.49
CA HIS A 251 -4.04 -17.44 -7.13
C HIS A 251 -3.96 -18.97 -7.20
N ARG A 252 -3.34 -19.53 -8.25
CA ARG A 252 -3.12 -20.98 -8.38
C ARG A 252 -2.23 -21.53 -7.28
N THR A 253 -1.05 -20.94 -7.06
CA THR A 253 -0.12 -21.35 -6.01
C THR A 253 -0.77 -21.28 -4.63
N ARG A 254 -1.55 -20.23 -4.35
CA ARG A 254 -2.29 -20.12 -3.08
C ARG A 254 -3.34 -21.22 -2.93
N GLN A 255 -4.14 -21.49 -3.96
CA GLN A 255 -5.13 -22.56 -3.91
C GLN A 255 -4.49 -23.94 -3.78
N GLU A 256 -3.37 -24.17 -4.45
CA GLU A 256 -2.60 -25.41 -4.37
C GLU A 256 -1.97 -25.60 -2.99
N ALA A 257 -1.53 -24.53 -2.32
CA ALA A 257 -1.01 -24.58 -0.95
C ALA A 257 -2.11 -24.72 0.12
N GLU A 258 -3.28 -24.12 -0.08
CA GLU A 258 -4.40 -24.20 0.88
C GLU A 258 -5.00 -25.61 0.97
N LYS A 259 -4.99 -26.39 -0.12
CA LYS A 259 -5.50 -27.78 -0.13
C LYS A 259 -4.76 -28.72 0.84
N PRO A 260 -3.42 -28.89 0.74
CA PRO A 260 -2.68 -29.73 1.66
C PRO A 260 -2.73 -29.17 3.08
N GLN A 261 -2.69 -27.85 3.26
CA GLN A 261 -2.82 -27.23 4.59
C GLN A 261 -4.15 -27.60 5.27
N LYS A 262 -5.28 -27.51 4.55
CA LYS A 262 -6.60 -27.89 5.09
C LYS A 262 -6.68 -29.39 5.39
N ALA A 263 -6.08 -30.24 4.55
CA ALA A 263 -6.02 -31.67 4.77
C ALA A 263 -5.19 -32.01 6.02
N GLU A 264 -3.99 -31.43 6.14
CA GLU A 264 -3.09 -31.63 7.27
C GLU A 264 -3.69 -31.11 8.58
N LEU A 265 -4.37 -29.96 8.55
CA LEU A 265 -5.11 -29.45 9.71
C LEU A 265 -6.18 -30.44 10.17
N ARG A 266 -6.97 -31.00 9.25
CA ARG A 266 -7.98 -32.03 9.59
C ARG A 266 -7.35 -33.29 10.15
N THR A 267 -6.25 -33.77 9.55
CA THR A 267 -5.51 -34.94 10.04
C THR A 267 -4.96 -34.68 11.45
N SER A 268 -4.38 -33.50 11.68
CA SER A 268 -3.86 -33.10 12.99
C SER A 268 -4.99 -33.00 14.03
N GLN A 269 -6.12 -32.38 13.69
CA GLN A 269 -7.28 -32.30 14.56
C GLN A 269 -7.80 -33.69 14.94
N GLY A 270 -7.87 -34.62 13.97
CA GLY A 270 -8.24 -36.01 14.23
C GLY A 270 -7.26 -36.74 15.17
N ARG A 271 -5.94 -36.52 14.99
CA ARG A 271 -4.91 -37.06 15.90
C ARG A 271 -5.04 -36.50 17.31
N CYS A 272 -5.23 -35.19 17.45
CA CYS A 272 -5.44 -34.55 18.75
C CYS A 272 -6.68 -35.10 19.46
N ALA A 273 -7.80 -35.25 18.74
CA ALA A 273 -9.02 -35.82 19.29
C ALA A 273 -8.82 -37.26 19.77
N LYS A 274 -8.11 -38.09 19.01
CA LYS A 274 -7.78 -39.46 19.40
C LYS A 274 -6.90 -39.51 20.65
N ILE A 275 -5.84 -38.71 20.71
CA ILE A 275 -4.95 -38.63 21.88
C ILE A 275 -5.73 -38.14 23.11
N GLN A 276 -6.62 -37.16 22.95
CA GLN A 276 -7.48 -36.70 24.05
C GLN A 276 -8.40 -37.81 24.56
N GLN A 277 -8.98 -38.62 23.67
CA GLN A 277 -9.79 -39.78 24.06
C GLN A 277 -8.95 -40.84 24.79
N ASP A 278 -7.74 -41.14 24.30
CA ASP A 278 -6.83 -42.09 24.94
C ASP A 278 -6.42 -41.62 26.35
N ILE A 279 -6.13 -40.33 26.51
CA ILE A 279 -5.84 -39.73 27.83
C ILE A 279 -7.02 -39.90 28.78
N LEU A 280 -8.24 -39.65 28.33
CA LEU A 280 -9.44 -39.82 29.17
C LEU A 280 -9.68 -41.28 29.55
N ALA A 281 -9.49 -42.21 28.59
CA ALA A 281 -9.61 -43.64 28.83
C ALA A 281 -8.57 -44.12 29.86
N GLN A 282 -7.30 -43.73 29.70
CA GLN A 282 -6.24 -44.07 30.64
C GLN A 282 -6.47 -43.48 32.04
N ARG A 283 -6.93 -42.22 32.12
CA ARG A 283 -7.29 -41.61 33.41
C ARG A 283 -8.38 -42.39 34.13
N THR A 284 -9.40 -42.82 33.38
CA THR A 284 -10.48 -43.65 33.92
C THR A 284 -9.95 -45.00 34.39
N GLN A 285 -9.09 -45.65 33.60
CA GLN A 285 -8.48 -46.93 33.96
C GLN A 285 -7.64 -46.82 35.23
N VAL A 286 -6.81 -45.78 35.37
CA VAL A 286 -6.02 -45.54 36.57
C VAL A 286 -6.92 -45.32 37.79
N ASN A 287 -7.97 -44.52 37.66
CA ASN A 287 -8.91 -44.29 38.77
C ASN A 287 -9.60 -45.59 39.21
N ASN A 288 -10.03 -46.43 38.26
CA ASN A 288 -10.64 -47.72 38.56
C ASN A 288 -9.67 -48.65 39.29
N LEU A 289 -8.44 -48.81 38.77
CA LEU A 289 -7.40 -49.63 39.40
C LEU A 289 -7.03 -49.13 40.80
N VAL A 290 -7.00 -47.81 41.01
CA VAL A 290 -6.76 -47.23 42.35
C VAL A 290 -7.91 -47.56 43.30
N SER A 291 -9.17 -47.48 42.85
CA SER A 291 -10.32 -47.84 43.67
C SER A 291 -10.32 -49.33 44.02
N GLU A 292 -10.13 -50.20 43.03
CA GLU A 292 -10.07 -51.66 43.22
C GLU A 292 -8.95 -52.04 44.18
N ASN A 293 -7.75 -51.49 44.01
CA ASN A 293 -6.63 -51.75 44.90
C ASN A 293 -6.91 -51.28 46.33
N ARG A 294 -7.53 -50.11 46.52
CA ARG A 294 -7.94 -49.62 47.84
C ARG A 294 -8.96 -50.54 48.51
N GLU A 295 -9.91 -51.07 47.75
CA GLU A 295 -10.91 -52.03 48.26
C GLU A 295 -10.27 -53.36 48.65
N ILE A 296 -9.39 -53.91 47.80
CA ILE A 296 -8.65 -55.15 48.06
C ILE A 296 -7.75 -54.97 49.29
N GLU A 297 -6.98 -53.88 49.34
CA GLU A 297 -6.13 -53.56 50.47
C GLU A 297 -6.94 -53.41 51.76
N GLY A 298 -8.07 -52.69 51.70
CA GLY A 298 -9.00 -52.56 52.83
C GLY A 298 -9.53 -53.92 53.32
N ALA A 299 -9.87 -54.82 52.40
CA ALA A 299 -10.30 -56.18 52.74
C ALA A 299 -9.17 -57.01 53.38
N LEU A 300 -7.95 -56.92 52.86
CA LEU A 300 -6.78 -57.59 53.42
C LEU A 300 -6.42 -57.05 54.80
N ARG A 301 -6.44 -55.72 55.00
CA ARG A 301 -6.24 -55.11 56.33
C ARG A 301 -7.28 -55.58 57.34
N LYS A 302 -8.56 -55.70 56.95
CA LYS A 302 -9.61 -56.26 57.81
C LYS A 302 -9.37 -57.73 58.16
N LYS A 303 -8.95 -58.55 57.19
CA LYS A 303 -8.60 -59.97 57.44
C LYS A 303 -7.39 -60.09 58.37
N LYS A 304 -6.35 -59.30 58.12
CA LYS A 304 -5.16 -59.21 58.97
C LYS A 304 -5.53 -58.87 60.41
N TYR A 305 -6.31 -57.81 60.62
CA TYR A 305 -6.76 -57.39 61.96
C TYR A 305 -7.53 -58.51 62.69
N LYS A 306 -8.42 -59.25 62.00
CA LYS A 306 -9.14 -60.38 62.58
C LYS A 306 -8.20 -61.49 63.05
N LEU A 307 -7.25 -61.89 62.19
CA LEU A 307 -6.26 -62.92 62.54
C LEU A 307 -5.35 -62.46 63.69
N GLU A 308 -4.88 -61.21 63.67
CA GLU A 308 -4.10 -60.64 64.77
C GLU A 308 -4.88 -60.66 66.08
N THR A 309 -6.17 -60.32 66.04
CA THR A 309 -7.05 -60.40 67.23
C THR A 309 -7.24 -61.85 67.70
N GLU A 310 -7.40 -62.80 66.79
CA GLU A 310 -7.50 -64.23 67.13
C GLU A 310 -6.21 -64.75 67.77
N ILE A 311 -5.04 -64.38 67.22
CA ILE A 311 -3.73 -64.73 67.79
C ILE A 311 -3.57 -64.15 69.19
N GLU A 312 -3.88 -62.87 69.37
CA GLU A 312 -3.84 -62.22 70.68
C GLU A 312 -4.75 -62.94 71.70
N ASN A 313 -5.96 -63.32 71.29
CA ASN A 313 -6.86 -64.11 72.12
C ASN A 313 -6.28 -65.48 72.50
N TRP A 314 -5.58 -66.16 71.57
CA TRP A 314 -4.92 -67.44 71.86
C TRP A 314 -3.73 -67.28 72.80
N ILE A 315 -2.94 -66.21 72.64
CA ILE A 315 -1.84 -65.87 73.56
C ILE A 315 -2.40 -65.63 74.97
N GLN A 316 -3.42 -64.79 75.11
CA GLN A 316 -4.04 -64.51 76.42
C GLN A 316 -4.61 -65.77 77.09
N LYS A 317 -5.22 -66.66 76.32
CA LYS A 317 -5.69 -67.96 76.84
C LYS A 317 -4.53 -68.82 77.31
N TYR A 318 -3.49 -68.96 76.49
CA TYR A 318 -2.30 -69.74 76.85
C TYR A 318 -1.62 -69.19 78.10
N ASP A 319 -1.39 -67.88 78.17
CA ASP A 319 -0.77 -67.23 79.32
C ASP A 319 -1.62 -67.41 80.59
N GLY A 320 -2.96 -67.34 80.47
CA GLY A 320 -3.88 -67.63 81.56
C GLY A 320 -3.80 -69.08 82.04
N GLU A 321 -3.94 -70.05 81.14
CA GLU A 321 -3.87 -71.49 81.45
C GLU A 321 -2.49 -71.88 82.01
N MET A 322 -1.41 -71.37 81.44
CA MET A 322 -0.05 -71.60 81.96
C MET A 322 0.14 -70.98 83.34
N GLY A 323 -0.42 -69.78 83.58
CA GLY A 323 -0.44 -69.14 84.89
C GLY A 323 -1.19 -69.98 85.93
N GLU A 324 -2.39 -70.47 85.59
CA GLU A 324 -3.17 -71.38 86.43
C GLU A 324 -2.40 -72.67 86.74
N LYS A 325 -1.79 -73.30 85.73
CA LYS A 325 -0.98 -74.51 85.93
C LYS A 325 0.27 -74.29 86.77
N GLN A 326 0.90 -73.13 86.64
CA GLN A 326 2.04 -72.75 87.47
C GLN A 326 1.62 -72.56 88.93
N MET A 327 0.48 -71.89 89.19
CA MET A 327 -0.08 -71.77 90.53
C MET A 327 -0.43 -73.14 91.14
N GLU A 328 -1.11 -74.01 90.38
CA GLU A 328 -1.41 -75.38 90.82
C GLU A 328 -0.12 -76.14 91.17
N LEU A 329 0.93 -76.05 90.33
CA LEU A 329 2.22 -76.70 90.60
C LEU A 329 2.88 -76.17 91.86
N GLU A 330 2.88 -74.84 92.07
CA GLU A 330 3.44 -74.21 93.26
C GLU A 330 2.68 -74.62 94.53
N GLU A 331 1.35 -74.68 94.47
CA GLU A 331 0.49 -75.18 95.56
C GLU A 331 0.81 -76.65 95.88
N LEU A 332 0.85 -77.53 94.87
CA LEU A 332 1.19 -78.94 95.07
C LEU A 332 2.62 -79.11 95.59
N GLN A 333 3.57 -78.31 95.11
CA GLN A 333 4.95 -78.34 95.59
C GLN A 333 5.02 -77.90 97.06
N ALA A 334 4.30 -76.86 97.45
CA ALA A 334 4.20 -76.43 98.85
C ALA A 334 3.68 -77.59 99.72
N VAL A 335 2.54 -78.19 99.35
CA VAL A 335 1.98 -79.35 100.06
C VAL A 335 2.97 -80.52 100.11
N TYR A 336 3.59 -80.88 98.98
CA TYR A 336 4.58 -81.96 98.92
C TYR A 336 5.78 -81.70 99.85
N THR A 337 6.27 -80.46 99.91
CA THR A 337 7.39 -80.12 100.81
C THR A 337 6.99 -80.24 102.28
N GLU A 338 5.77 -79.84 102.63
CA GLU A 338 5.22 -80.00 103.98
C GLU A 338 5.05 -81.48 104.33
N GLU A 339 4.40 -82.27 103.47
CA GLU A 339 4.19 -83.71 103.67
C GLU A 339 5.52 -84.47 103.77
N LYS A 340 6.51 -84.11 102.94
CA LYS A 340 7.85 -84.69 103.01
C LYS A 340 8.54 -84.39 104.35
N ALA A 341 8.38 -83.17 104.86
CA ALA A 341 8.89 -82.80 106.19
C ALA A 341 8.18 -83.58 107.30
N GLN A 342 6.84 -83.71 107.23
CA GLN A 342 6.05 -84.50 108.16
C GLN A 342 6.43 -85.99 108.13
N LEU A 343 6.64 -86.56 106.93
CA LEU A 343 7.09 -87.94 106.76
C LEU A 343 8.46 -88.16 107.38
N ALA A 344 9.41 -87.24 107.17
CA ALA A 344 10.74 -87.32 107.78
C ALA A 344 10.64 -87.33 109.32
N GLN A 345 9.81 -86.46 109.91
CA GLN A 345 9.56 -86.44 111.35
C GLN A 345 8.93 -87.75 111.85
N LEU A 346 7.97 -88.31 111.12
CA LEU A 346 7.34 -89.59 111.46
C LEU A 346 8.32 -90.76 111.34
N GLN A 347 9.17 -90.78 110.31
CA GLN A 347 10.21 -91.79 110.13
C GLN A 347 11.23 -91.76 111.27
N GLU A 348 11.64 -90.57 111.72
CA GLU A 348 12.52 -90.39 112.87
C GLU A 348 11.86 -90.92 114.16
N LYS A 349 10.62 -90.50 114.44
CA LYS A 349 9.84 -91.03 115.58
C LYS A 349 9.69 -92.55 115.52
N HIS A 350 9.37 -93.11 114.35
CA HIS A 350 9.23 -94.55 114.15
C HIS A 350 10.57 -95.29 114.29
N ALA A 351 11.70 -94.68 113.92
CA ALA A 351 13.02 -95.26 114.15
C ALA A 351 13.34 -95.36 115.65
N VAL A 352 12.99 -94.35 116.44
CA VAL A 352 13.10 -94.37 117.91
C VAL A 352 12.21 -95.46 118.49
N LEU A 353 10.91 -95.46 118.14
CA LEU A 353 9.95 -96.47 118.58
C LEU A 353 10.38 -97.90 118.24
N ARG A 354 10.97 -98.13 117.06
CA ARG A 354 11.50 -99.45 116.69
C ARG A 354 12.65 -99.89 117.58
N ARG A 355 13.59 -98.99 117.91
CA ARG A 355 14.71 -99.28 118.82
C ARG A 355 14.19 -99.64 120.21
N GLU A 356 13.25 -98.85 120.72
CA GLU A 356 12.60 -99.12 122.01
C GLU A 356 11.84 -100.45 121.98
N TYR A 357 11.08 -100.74 120.92
CA TYR A 357 10.39 -102.01 120.76
C TYR A 357 11.36 -103.20 120.75
N THR A 358 12.46 -103.11 119.98
CA THR A 358 13.48 -104.16 119.97
C THR A 358 14.08 -104.37 121.36
N GLN A 359 14.43 -103.30 122.06
CA GLN A 359 14.94 -103.36 123.44
C GLN A 359 13.95 -104.04 124.36
N ILE A 360 12.67 -103.63 124.37
CA ILE A 360 11.63 -104.24 125.20
C ILE A 360 11.45 -105.73 124.86
N THR A 361 11.46 -106.10 123.57
CA THR A 361 11.31 -107.52 123.19
C THR A 361 12.53 -108.36 123.58
N GLU A 362 13.74 -107.83 123.44
CA GLU A 362 14.98 -108.48 123.85
C GLU A 362 15.04 -108.60 125.38
N GLU A 363 14.69 -107.55 126.12
CA GLU A 363 14.58 -107.58 127.58
C GLU A 363 13.55 -108.61 128.04
N ARG A 364 12.37 -108.69 127.39
CA ARG A 364 11.36 -109.72 127.64
C ARG A 364 11.87 -111.13 127.33
N GLN A 365 12.65 -111.29 126.24
CA GLN A 365 13.27 -112.58 125.91
C GLN A 365 14.33 -112.98 126.93
N ILE A 366 15.18 -112.05 127.38
CA ILE A 366 16.21 -112.28 128.40
C ILE A 366 15.57 -112.62 129.74
N THR A 367 14.57 -111.86 130.18
CA THR A 367 13.85 -112.16 131.43
C THR A 367 13.10 -113.49 131.35
N SER A 368 12.50 -113.84 130.22
CA SER A 368 11.90 -115.17 130.00
C SER A 368 12.95 -116.29 130.07
N LYS A 369 14.11 -116.12 129.44
CA LYS A 369 15.23 -117.07 129.52
C LYS A 369 15.75 -117.23 130.96
N LYS A 370 15.95 -116.12 131.68
CA LYS A 370 16.36 -116.14 133.09
C LYS A 370 15.34 -116.85 133.97
N LYS A 371 14.04 -116.57 133.81
CA LYS A 371 12.97 -117.28 134.54
C LYS A 371 13.00 -118.78 134.24
N LEU A 372 13.21 -119.17 132.98
CA LEU A 372 13.31 -120.59 132.60
C LEU A 372 14.56 -121.25 133.19
N GLU A 373 15.69 -120.53 133.29
CA GLU A 373 16.91 -121.00 133.93
C GLU A 373 16.73 -121.17 135.44
N GLU A 374 16.14 -120.18 136.12
CA GLU A 374 15.76 -120.24 137.54
C GLU A 374 14.78 -121.39 137.82
N GLU A 375 13.78 -121.62 136.96
CA GLU A 375 12.88 -122.76 137.05
C GLU A 375 13.61 -124.09 136.91
N ARG A 376 14.58 -124.20 135.98
CA ARG A 376 15.42 -125.39 135.81
C ARG A 376 16.29 -125.63 137.04
N GLU A 377 16.92 -124.59 137.59
CA GLU A 377 17.70 -124.67 138.82
C GLU A 377 16.82 -125.08 140.01
N LEU A 378 15.62 -124.50 140.13
CA LEU A 378 14.65 -124.88 141.15
C LEU A 378 14.23 -126.34 141.03
N ILE A 379 14.00 -126.86 139.82
CA ILE A 379 13.70 -128.28 139.61
C ILE A 379 14.87 -129.17 140.06
N VAL A 380 16.12 -128.76 139.80
CA VAL A 380 17.32 -129.49 140.27
C VAL A 380 17.43 -129.45 141.80
N MET A 381 17.24 -128.27 142.41
CA MET A 381 17.24 -128.11 143.87
C MET A 381 16.12 -128.90 144.54
N VAL A 382 14.91 -128.90 143.98
CA VAL A 382 13.78 -129.70 144.46
C VAL A 382 14.11 -131.17 144.33
N ARG A 383 14.67 -131.65 143.21
CA ARG A 383 15.14 -133.05 143.08
C ARG A 383 16.17 -133.41 144.14
N ALA A 384 17.16 -132.55 144.39
CA ALA A 384 18.16 -132.76 145.43
C ALA A 384 17.53 -132.78 146.84
N ALA A 385 16.63 -131.84 147.14
CA ALA A 385 15.89 -131.80 148.40
C ALA A 385 14.99 -133.03 148.59
N THR A 386 14.36 -133.53 147.52
CA THR A 386 13.52 -134.75 147.58
C THR A 386 14.37 -136.00 147.83
N LEU A 387 15.56 -136.09 147.23
CA LEU A 387 16.54 -137.16 147.48
C LEU A 387 17.01 -137.19 148.93
N ILE A 388 17.36 -136.02 149.49
CA ILE A 388 17.76 -135.87 150.89
C ILE A 388 16.60 -136.22 151.84
N GLN A 389 15.39 -135.73 151.56
CA GLN A 389 14.19 -136.03 152.37
C GLN A 389 13.80 -137.51 152.31
N ALA A 390 13.93 -138.17 151.16
CA ALA A 390 13.65 -139.60 151.01
C ALA A 390 14.66 -140.46 151.80
N PHE A 391 15.94 -140.07 151.80
CA PHE A 391 16.98 -140.77 152.55
C PHE A 391 16.76 -140.63 154.08
N TRP A 392 16.43 -139.43 154.56
CA TRP A 392 16.13 -139.18 155.98
C TRP A 392 14.85 -139.87 156.46
N LYS A 393 13.76 -139.83 155.68
CA LYS A 393 12.50 -140.54 156.01
C LYS A 393 12.71 -142.06 156.04
N GLY A 394 13.57 -142.61 155.18
CA GLY A 394 13.98 -144.02 155.22
C GLY A 394 14.78 -144.39 156.47
N TYR A 395 15.67 -143.51 156.95
CA TYR A 395 16.42 -143.70 158.20
C TYR A 395 15.51 -143.66 159.44
N LEU A 396 14.57 -142.70 159.49
CA LEU A 396 13.65 -142.52 160.62
C LEU A 396 12.72 -143.73 160.83
N VAL A 397 12.19 -144.31 159.75
CA VAL A 397 11.31 -145.50 159.81
C VAL A 397 12.08 -146.76 160.27
N ARG A 398 13.36 -146.89 159.93
CA ARG A 398 14.22 -148.01 160.37
C ARG A 398 14.68 -147.87 161.83
N SER A 399 14.70 -146.65 162.37
CA SER A 399 15.03 -146.38 163.78
C SER A 399 13.91 -146.71 164.77
N LEU A 400 12.64 -146.73 164.34
CA LEU A 400 11.47 -146.83 165.23
C LEU A 400 10.96 -148.27 165.49
N MET A 401 11.44 -149.27 164.75
CA MET A 401 10.90 -150.66 164.79
C MET A 401 11.67 -151.67 165.66
N LYS A 402 12.60 -151.26 166.55
CA LYS A 402 13.52 -152.22 167.22
C LYS A 402 13.57 -152.30 168.76
N SER A 403 12.71 -151.66 169.55
CA SER A 403 12.67 -152.01 171.00
C SER A 403 11.37 -151.72 171.76
N LYS A 404 10.62 -152.79 172.14
CA LYS A 404 10.14 -153.05 173.53
C LYS A 404 9.39 -154.40 173.70
N ARG A 405 10.08 -155.40 174.29
CA ARG A 405 9.53 -156.49 175.14
C ARG A 405 10.55 -156.81 176.27
N LYS A 406 10.09 -156.72 177.55
CA LYS A 406 10.57 -157.28 178.87
C LYS A 406 11.83 -156.76 179.68
N LYS A 407 11.50 -156.22 180.89
CA LYS A 407 12.07 -156.27 182.30
C LYS A 407 13.24 -155.36 182.85
N LYS A 408 12.85 -154.31 183.61
CA LYS A 408 13.16 -153.83 185.02
C LYS A 408 14.61 -153.50 185.53
N LYS A 409 14.94 -152.21 185.83
CA LYS A 409 15.22 -151.58 187.17
C LYS A 409 15.91 -150.17 187.07
N GLY A 410 15.31 -149.14 187.74
CA GLY A 410 15.86 -147.81 188.15
C GLY A 410 15.56 -146.62 187.20
N LYS A 411 14.61 -145.68 187.37
CA LYS A 411 13.81 -145.01 188.43
C LYS A 411 14.39 -143.65 188.91
N GLY A 412 13.83 -142.53 188.41
CA GLY A 412 13.95 -141.23 189.08
C GLY A 412 13.77 -139.99 188.19
N LYS A 413 12.56 -139.39 188.28
CA LYS A 413 12.16 -137.97 188.07
C LYS A 413 12.48 -137.30 186.71
N LYS A 414 11.53 -136.67 186.04
CA LYS A 414 10.09 -136.46 186.31
C LYS A 414 9.41 -136.19 184.98
#